data_AF-A0A2T6KAR1-F1
#
_entry.id   AF-A0A2T6KAR1-F1
#
_cell.length_a   1.000
_cell.length_b   1.000
_cell.length_c   1.000
_cell.angle_alpha   90.00
_cell.angle_beta   90.00
_cell.angle_gamma   90.00
#
_symmetry.space_group_name_H-M   'P 1'
#
loop_
_entity.id
_entity.type
_entity.pdbx_description
1 polymer ?
#
loop_
_entity_poly.entity_id
_entity_poly.type
_entity_poly.pdbx_seq_one_letter_code
_entity_poly.pdbx_strand_id
1 'polypeptide(L)'
;MIRTRTRPDALVVNQSEAKVVQQIFRLYETHRCLNAVVHAAEQQGLLSKRHAFSSGRTQGGNPFSRGQIYHLLTNPVYLGLIRHKGQTFAGQHMAIVDQDLWDSVQEHLKSASARRRGAPAGQGAGAEAPLKGKVRDETGDILTPTHTLRRGKRQRYYVSNRLISGGVDPTGWRLPARPFEAAVVKAIADHLSAQARRHAILNDGDITKSEAATKAVLKLASGLETEGCKQGAPLIRAISINKNQLNIALDRQAVAGATNLPALSLHESLFKISTSIACKRRGVEMRIVAGERRPEPDQTLIRALRNAHDWANALKAGEPLRQLAQRVRHSERYIRRVISLISLSPRLQSAILDGTQPTDLNLETLVRGAIPLDWTHQDRLFGLAT
;
A
#
# COMPACT_ATOMS: atom_id res chain seq x y z
N MET A 1 -21.63 29.83 20.71
CA MET A 1 -22.86 30.66 20.71
C MET A 1 -23.95 29.94 21.49
N ILE A 2 -24.73 30.68 22.27
CA ILE A 2 -25.85 30.16 23.06
C ILE A 2 -27.15 30.66 22.40
N ARG A 3 -28.10 29.75 22.16
CA ARG A 3 -29.49 30.11 21.81
C ARG A 3 -30.21 30.49 23.11
N THR A 4 -30.63 31.73 23.27
CA THR A 4 -31.47 32.16 24.40
C THR A 4 -32.95 32.11 24.02
N ARG A 5 -33.78 31.60 24.94
CA ARG A 5 -35.23 31.36 24.77
C ARG A 5 -36.12 32.60 24.62
N THR A 6 -35.57 33.81 24.59
CA THR A 6 -36.36 35.05 24.59
C THR A 6 -36.68 35.63 23.22
N ARG A 7 -36.02 35.16 22.14
CA ARG A 7 -36.47 35.30 20.74
C ARG A 7 -36.01 34.05 19.96
N PRO A 8 -36.88 33.31 19.25
CA PRO A 8 -36.54 31.97 18.75
C PRO A 8 -35.31 31.90 17.80
N ASP A 9 -34.93 33.00 17.16
CA ASP A 9 -34.00 32.97 16.03
C ASP A 9 -32.73 33.84 16.17
N ALA A 10 -32.46 34.41 17.35
CA ALA A 10 -31.27 35.27 17.55
C ALA A 10 -30.08 34.51 18.13
N LEU A 11 -28.93 34.52 17.44
CA LEU A 11 -27.66 34.00 17.94
C LEU A 11 -26.99 35.03 18.85
N VAL A 12 -26.79 34.69 20.13
CA VAL A 12 -26.09 35.54 21.09
C VAL A 12 -24.67 35.03 21.34
N VAL A 13 -23.72 35.96 21.38
CA VAL A 13 -22.31 35.66 21.61
C VAL A 13 -22.11 35.19 23.05
N ASN A 14 -21.49 34.02 23.21
CA ASN A 14 -20.95 33.58 24.50
C ASN A 14 -19.49 34.01 24.56
N GLN A 15 -19.17 34.95 25.47
CA GLN A 15 -17.83 35.55 25.56
C GLN A 15 -16.73 34.52 25.90
N SER A 16 -17.01 33.49 26.70
CA SER A 16 -15.99 32.48 27.04
C SER A 16 -15.66 31.59 25.84
N GLU A 17 -16.68 31.14 25.11
CA GLU A 17 -16.52 30.36 23.87
C GLU A 17 -15.92 31.21 22.74
N ALA A 18 -16.28 32.50 22.66
CA ALA A 18 -15.76 33.41 21.64
C ALA A 18 -14.24 33.59 21.77
N LYS A 19 -13.74 33.74 23.00
CA LYS A 19 -12.29 33.81 23.28
C LYS A 19 -11.54 32.58 22.75
N VAL A 20 -12.08 31.38 22.96
CA VAL A 20 -11.47 30.13 22.44
C VAL A 20 -11.39 30.15 20.92
N VAL A 21 -12.46 30.56 20.24
CA VAL A 21 -12.47 30.66 18.77
C VAL A 21 -11.46 31.70 18.29
N GLN A 22 -11.46 32.90 18.85
CA GLN A 22 -10.48 33.96 18.52
C GLN A 22 -9.04 33.48 18.72
N GLN A 23 -8.78 32.73 19.79
CA GLN A 23 -7.45 32.18 20.06
C GLN A 23 -7.04 31.13 19.03
N ILE A 24 -7.96 30.28 18.57
CA ILE A 24 -7.71 29.33 17.47
C ILE A 24 -7.37 30.06 16.16
N PHE A 25 -8.05 31.17 15.84
CA PHE A 25 -7.72 32.00 14.68
C PHE A 25 -6.30 32.58 14.79
N ARG A 26 -5.92 33.14 15.95
CA ARG A 26 -4.57 33.68 16.19
C ARG A 26 -3.48 32.59 16.14
N LEU A 27 -3.76 31.41 16.69
CA LEU A 27 -2.86 30.26 16.59
C LEU A 27 -2.65 29.85 15.13
N TYR A 28 -3.71 29.85 14.32
CA TYR A 28 -3.58 29.55 12.90
C TYR A 28 -2.77 30.60 12.15
N GLU A 29 -2.97 31.88 12.46
CA GLU A 29 -2.18 32.98 11.87
C GLU A 29 -0.68 32.83 12.18
N THR A 30 -0.37 32.40 13.41
CA THR A 30 1.01 32.17 13.86
C THR A 30 1.65 30.95 13.20
N HIS A 31 0.96 29.81 13.19
CA HIS A 31 1.56 28.54 12.77
C HIS A 31 1.35 28.19 11.30
N ARG A 32 0.30 28.74 10.66
CA ARG A 32 -0.09 28.50 9.25
C ARG A 32 -0.22 27.02 8.88
N CYS A 33 -0.46 26.15 9.87
CA CYS A 33 -0.54 24.70 9.73
C CYS A 33 -1.54 24.11 10.73
N LEU A 34 -2.58 23.43 10.24
CA LEU A 34 -3.65 22.88 11.09
C LEU A 34 -3.14 21.93 12.18
N ASN A 35 -2.16 21.07 11.88
CA ASN A 35 -1.64 20.10 12.86
C ASN A 35 -0.84 20.80 13.98
N ALA A 36 -0.11 21.86 13.63
CA ALA A 36 0.61 22.67 14.62
C ALA A 36 -0.39 23.41 15.53
N VAL A 37 -1.51 23.89 14.98
CA VAL A 37 -2.59 24.51 15.76
C VAL A 37 -3.27 23.50 16.70
N VAL A 38 -3.50 22.25 16.26
CA VAL A 38 -4.03 21.19 17.15
C VAL A 38 -3.12 21.02 18.37
N HIS A 39 -1.81 20.89 18.14
CA HIS A 39 -0.84 20.71 19.21
C HIS A 39 -0.73 21.95 20.14
N ALA A 40 -0.70 23.15 19.57
CA ALA A 40 -0.65 24.38 20.35
C ALA A 40 -1.93 24.62 21.16
N ALA A 41 -3.10 24.29 20.58
CA ALA A 41 -4.38 24.37 21.28
C ALA A 41 -4.46 23.39 22.46
N GLU A 42 -3.93 22.17 22.29
CA GLU A 42 -3.84 21.18 23.36
C GLU A 42 -2.89 21.63 24.47
N GLN A 43 -1.70 22.17 24.13
CA GLN A 43 -0.76 22.73 25.09
C GLN A 43 -1.34 23.92 25.88
N GLN A 44 -2.22 24.70 25.27
CA GLN A 44 -2.93 25.81 25.91
C GLN A 44 -4.22 25.38 26.64
N GLY A 45 -4.52 24.08 26.69
CA GLY A 45 -5.69 23.55 27.38
C GLY A 45 -7.02 23.94 26.73
N LEU A 46 -7.05 24.26 25.44
CA LEU A 46 -8.26 24.63 24.72
C LEU A 46 -9.08 23.37 24.41
N LEU A 47 -10.29 23.30 24.97
CA LEU A 47 -11.17 22.14 24.85
C LEU A 47 -12.47 22.47 24.12
N SER A 48 -13.03 21.46 23.48
CA SER A 48 -14.37 21.54 22.87
C SER A 48 -15.45 21.78 23.93
N LYS A 49 -16.53 22.45 23.55
CA LYS A 49 -17.68 22.71 24.44
C LYS A 49 -18.27 21.41 24.98
N ARG A 50 -18.56 21.38 26.28
CA ARG A 50 -19.33 20.31 26.92
C ARG A 50 -20.83 20.53 26.71
N HIS A 51 -21.51 19.48 26.25
CA HIS A 51 -22.95 19.40 26.09
C HIS A 51 -23.48 18.33 27.03
N ALA A 52 -24.35 18.71 27.96
CA ALA A 52 -25.14 17.79 28.76
C ALA A 52 -26.52 17.64 28.10
N PHE A 53 -26.89 16.42 27.74
CA PHE A 53 -28.20 16.12 27.19
C PHE A 53 -29.18 15.77 28.32
N SER A 54 -30.48 15.98 28.10
CA SER A 54 -31.54 15.63 29.06
C SER A 54 -31.55 14.15 29.45
N SER A 55 -30.94 13.29 28.62
CA SER A 55 -30.76 11.86 28.87
C SER A 55 -29.57 11.50 29.79
N GLY A 56 -28.85 12.49 30.33
CA GLY A 56 -27.67 12.27 31.17
C GLY A 56 -26.37 11.99 30.39
N ARG A 57 -26.46 11.81 29.06
CA ARG A 57 -25.28 11.72 28.19
C ARG A 57 -24.53 13.05 28.16
N THR A 58 -23.21 13.00 28.28
CA THR A 58 -22.31 14.15 28.10
C THR A 58 -21.50 14.01 26.81
N GLN A 59 -21.33 15.09 26.04
CA GLN A 59 -20.52 15.12 24.82
C GLN A 59 -19.62 16.36 24.80
N GLY A 60 -18.39 16.21 24.31
CA GLY A 60 -17.42 17.31 24.24
C GLY A 60 -16.61 17.47 25.54
N GLY A 61 -15.77 18.49 25.61
CA GLY A 61 -14.73 18.62 26.64
C GLY A 61 -13.41 17.92 26.30
N ASN A 62 -13.25 17.48 25.06
CA ASN A 62 -12.04 16.85 24.53
C ASN A 62 -11.17 17.87 23.78
N PRO A 63 -9.85 17.61 23.63
CA PRO A 63 -8.99 18.36 22.72
C PRO A 63 -9.58 18.45 21.31
N PHE A 64 -9.34 19.57 20.63
CA PHE A 64 -9.85 19.77 19.29
C PHE A 64 -9.16 18.87 18.27
N SER A 65 -9.93 18.12 17.49
CA SER A 65 -9.41 17.42 16.33
C SER A 65 -9.10 18.39 15.18
N ARG A 66 -8.23 17.97 14.25
CA ARG A 66 -7.92 18.73 13.03
C ARG A 66 -9.17 19.15 12.26
N GLY A 67 -10.15 18.25 12.12
CA GLY A 67 -11.39 18.53 11.41
C GLY A 67 -12.24 19.59 12.11
N GLN A 68 -12.29 19.57 13.43
CA GLN A 68 -12.99 20.58 14.22
C GLN A 68 -12.32 21.96 14.10
N ILE A 69 -10.99 22.04 14.17
CA ILE A 69 -10.27 23.30 13.95
C ILE A 69 -10.53 23.84 12.54
N TYR A 70 -10.45 22.98 11.51
CA TYR A 70 -10.74 23.39 10.14
C TYR A 70 -12.18 23.93 9.99
N HIS A 71 -13.16 23.26 10.59
CA HIS A 71 -14.55 23.72 10.58
C HIS A 71 -14.70 25.07 11.30
N LEU A 72 -14.02 25.29 12.42
CA LEU A 72 -14.05 26.59 13.11
C LEU A 72 -13.49 27.71 12.23
N LEU A 73 -12.34 27.48 11.60
CA LEU A 73 -11.67 28.47 10.75
C LEU A 73 -12.41 28.77 9.44
N THR A 74 -13.36 27.93 9.02
CA THR A 74 -14.10 28.09 7.76
C THR A 74 -15.57 28.45 7.94
N ASN A 75 -16.05 28.55 9.18
CA ASN A 75 -17.45 28.86 9.47
C ASN A 75 -17.72 30.38 9.45
N PRO A 76 -18.47 30.91 8.46
CA PRO A 76 -18.67 32.35 8.29
C PRO A 76 -19.55 32.98 9.39
N VAL A 77 -20.14 32.17 10.26
CA VAL A 77 -20.86 32.63 11.46
C VAL A 77 -19.99 33.49 12.37
N TYR A 78 -18.68 33.26 12.42
CA TYR A 78 -17.79 34.08 13.24
C TYR A 78 -17.55 35.48 12.70
N LEU A 79 -17.87 35.72 11.43
CA LEU A 79 -17.82 37.00 10.75
C LEU A 79 -19.16 37.75 10.77
N GLY A 80 -20.16 37.24 11.52
CA GLY A 80 -21.50 37.83 11.50
C GLY A 80 -22.36 37.37 10.32
N LEU A 81 -21.95 36.36 9.54
CA LEU A 81 -22.68 35.89 8.36
C LEU A 81 -23.39 34.55 8.61
N ILE A 82 -24.46 34.25 7.88
CA ILE A 82 -25.20 32.98 7.98
C ILE A 82 -25.23 32.30 6.61
N ARG A 83 -24.98 30.99 6.58
CA ARG A 83 -25.01 30.19 5.35
C ARG A 83 -26.39 29.55 5.16
N HIS A 84 -27.01 29.78 4.01
CA HIS A 84 -28.28 29.15 3.63
C HIS A 84 -28.25 28.75 2.14
N LYS A 85 -28.58 27.49 1.84
CA LYS A 85 -28.61 26.92 0.48
C LYS A 85 -27.37 27.25 -0.38
N GLY A 86 -26.20 27.23 0.24
CA GLY A 86 -24.92 27.48 -0.44
C GLY A 86 -24.50 28.94 -0.53
N GLN A 87 -25.39 29.90 -0.23
CA GLN A 87 -25.10 31.34 -0.20
C GLN A 87 -24.89 31.84 1.24
N THR A 88 -24.22 32.98 1.38
CA THR A 88 -23.93 33.64 2.67
C THR A 88 -24.65 34.97 2.74
N PHE A 89 -25.34 35.23 3.84
CA PHE A 89 -26.13 36.43 4.10
C PHE A 89 -25.66 37.12 5.38
N ALA A 90 -25.88 38.43 5.51
CA ALA A 90 -25.63 39.16 6.75
C ALA A 90 -26.54 38.63 7.87
N GLY A 91 -25.93 38.17 8.95
CA GLY A 91 -26.64 37.76 10.17
C GLY A 91 -26.94 38.96 11.08
N GLN A 92 -27.87 38.77 11.99
CA GLN A 92 -28.21 39.76 13.01
C GLN A 92 -27.30 39.70 14.25
N HIS A 93 -26.34 38.77 14.26
CA HIS A 93 -25.42 38.57 15.38
C HIS A 93 -24.09 39.29 15.16
N MET A 94 -23.51 39.76 16.26
CA MET A 94 -22.22 40.44 16.24
C MET A 94 -21.10 39.47 15.82
N ALA A 95 -20.22 39.94 14.92
CA ALA A 95 -19.01 39.22 14.55
C ALA A 95 -18.09 39.08 15.77
N ILE A 96 -17.41 37.94 15.87
CA ILE A 96 -16.41 37.70 16.93
C ILE A 96 -14.98 37.66 16.38
N VAL A 97 -14.82 37.62 15.05
CA VAL A 97 -13.53 37.67 14.36
C VAL A 97 -13.56 38.85 13.39
N ASP A 98 -12.48 39.63 13.37
CA ASP A 98 -12.33 40.76 12.46
C ASP A 98 -12.15 40.30 11.02
N GLN A 99 -12.62 41.11 10.07
CA GLN A 99 -12.56 40.82 8.63
C GLN A 99 -11.13 40.56 8.16
N ASP A 100 -10.17 41.37 8.59
CA ASP A 100 -8.77 41.25 8.17
C ASP A 100 -8.13 39.92 8.62
N LEU A 101 -8.40 39.51 9.86
CA LEU A 101 -7.92 38.23 10.40
C LEU A 101 -8.59 37.06 9.68
N TRP A 102 -9.88 37.18 9.39
CA TRP A 102 -10.61 36.17 8.63
C TRP A 102 -10.01 36.00 7.22
N ASP A 103 -9.80 37.09 6.50
CA ASP A 103 -9.32 37.07 5.12
C ASP A 103 -7.90 36.51 5.02
N SER A 104 -6.98 36.90 5.93
CA SER A 104 -5.63 36.32 6.01
C SER A 104 -5.68 34.80 6.22
N VAL A 105 -6.51 34.34 7.18
CA VAL A 105 -6.67 32.91 7.46
C VAL A 105 -7.25 32.17 6.24
N GLN A 106 -8.25 32.73 5.55
CA GLN A 106 -8.81 32.12 4.35
C GLN A 106 -7.81 32.06 3.22
N GLU A 107 -6.99 33.10 3.01
CA GLU A 107 -5.93 33.11 2.00
C GLU A 107 -4.87 32.04 2.30
N HIS A 108 -4.45 31.92 3.57
CA HIS A 108 -3.53 30.88 4.01
C HIS A 108 -4.12 29.47 3.85
N LEU A 109 -5.41 29.27 4.14
CA LEU A 109 -6.08 27.98 3.92
C LEU A 109 -6.21 27.66 2.42
N LYS A 110 -6.57 28.63 1.59
CA LYS A 110 -6.67 28.47 0.13
C LYS A 110 -5.31 28.16 -0.49
N SER A 111 -4.27 28.92 -0.17
CA SER A 111 -2.91 28.66 -0.66
C SER A 111 -2.38 27.30 -0.20
N ALA A 112 -2.67 26.88 1.04
CA ALA A 112 -2.33 25.54 1.52
C ALA A 112 -3.13 24.43 0.82
N SER A 113 -4.38 24.68 0.42
CA SER A 113 -5.20 23.73 -0.35
C SER A 113 -4.80 23.66 -1.83
N ALA A 114 -4.32 24.78 -2.40
CA ALA A 114 -3.83 24.91 -3.77
C ALA A 114 -2.44 24.29 -3.96
N ARG A 115 -1.66 24.19 -2.87
CA ARG A 115 -0.47 23.31 -2.84
C ARG A 115 -0.93 21.87 -3.06
N ARG A 116 -0.79 21.39 -4.29
CA ARG A 116 -1.02 19.98 -4.66
C ARG A 116 -0.39 19.07 -3.61
N ARG A 117 -1.19 18.14 -3.09
CA ARG A 117 -0.74 17.12 -2.15
C ARG A 117 0.13 16.11 -2.93
N GLY A 118 1.41 16.42 -3.06
CA GLY A 118 2.38 15.66 -3.84
C GLY A 118 3.08 16.55 -4.86
N ALA A 119 4.41 16.47 -4.92
CA ALA A 119 5.17 16.97 -6.04
C ALA A 119 4.64 16.33 -7.34
N PRO A 120 4.79 16.98 -8.51
CA PRO A 120 4.50 16.35 -9.80
C PRO A 120 5.13 14.96 -9.86
N ALA A 121 4.44 13.99 -10.49
CA ALA A 121 5.07 12.73 -10.85
C ALA A 121 6.34 13.07 -11.65
N GLY A 122 7.51 12.90 -11.03
CA GLY A 122 8.81 13.22 -11.65
C GLY A 122 9.73 14.16 -10.88
N GLN A 123 9.27 14.92 -9.86
CA GLN A 123 10.19 15.67 -9.00
C GLN A 123 10.65 14.80 -7.83
N GLY A 124 11.93 14.44 -7.86
CA GLY A 124 12.56 13.49 -6.97
C GLY A 124 12.24 13.75 -5.50
N ALA A 125 11.51 12.83 -4.87
CA ALA A 125 11.67 12.63 -3.45
C ALA A 125 13.17 12.40 -3.23
N GLY A 126 13.79 13.17 -2.32
CA GLY A 126 15.22 13.08 -2.04
C GLY A 126 15.67 11.62 -1.87
N ALA A 127 16.96 11.34 -2.08
CA ALA A 127 17.56 10.00 -2.21
C ALA A 127 17.12 8.96 -1.14
N GLU A 128 16.53 9.39 -0.03
CA GLU A 128 16.01 8.57 1.04
C GLU A 128 14.70 7.80 0.73
N ALA A 129 13.81 8.28 -0.16
CA ALA A 129 12.49 7.66 -0.40
C ALA A 129 11.97 7.82 -1.85
N PRO A 130 12.64 7.19 -2.84
CA PRO A 130 12.40 7.42 -4.27
C PRO A 130 10.97 7.09 -4.76
N LEU A 131 10.26 6.18 -4.10
CA LEU A 131 8.92 5.74 -4.51
C LEU A 131 7.78 6.42 -3.72
N LYS A 132 8.10 7.48 -2.97
CA LYS A 132 7.10 8.21 -2.16
C LYS A 132 5.91 8.66 -3.01
N GLY A 133 4.71 8.28 -2.59
CA GLY A 133 3.45 8.67 -3.26
C GLY A 133 3.13 7.91 -4.55
N LYS A 134 3.98 6.95 -4.97
CA LYS A 134 3.78 6.18 -6.21
C LYS A 134 3.13 4.82 -5.97
N VAL A 135 3.20 4.30 -4.75
CA VAL A 135 2.84 2.91 -4.42
C VAL A 135 1.48 2.87 -3.74
N ARG A 136 0.57 2.05 -4.27
CA ARG A 136 -0.75 1.76 -3.70
C ARG A 136 -0.99 0.27 -3.54
N ASP A 137 -1.69 -0.13 -2.49
CA ASP A 137 -2.14 -1.51 -2.32
C ASP A 137 -3.48 -1.81 -3.03
N GLU A 138 -3.95 -3.05 -2.91
CA GLU A 138 -5.21 -3.52 -3.50
C GLU A 138 -6.45 -2.77 -3.00
N THR A 139 -6.36 -2.10 -1.86
CA THR A 139 -7.45 -1.30 -1.30
C THR A 139 -7.39 0.18 -1.74
N GLY A 140 -6.37 0.53 -2.52
CA GLY A 140 -6.10 1.89 -2.97
C GLY A 140 -5.34 2.76 -1.97
N ASP A 141 -4.94 2.20 -0.81
CA ASP A 141 -4.19 2.91 0.22
C ASP A 141 -2.76 3.20 -0.24
N ILE A 142 -2.23 4.38 0.10
CA ILE A 142 -0.89 4.79 -0.31
C ILE A 142 0.11 4.27 0.71
N LEU A 143 1.16 3.61 0.24
CA LEU A 143 2.25 3.19 1.11
C LEU A 143 3.19 4.36 1.38
N THR A 144 3.31 4.71 2.65
CA THR A 144 4.10 5.84 3.14
C THR A 144 5.49 5.39 3.57
N PRO A 145 6.56 6.04 3.10
CA PRO A 145 7.92 5.73 3.53
C PRO A 145 8.10 6.07 5.01
N THR A 146 8.45 5.08 5.81
CA THR A 146 8.70 5.15 7.25
C THR A 146 10.09 4.61 7.55
N HIS A 147 10.69 5.01 8.67
CA HIS A 147 11.97 4.47 9.09
C HIS A 147 12.00 4.20 10.59
N THR A 148 12.85 3.27 11.00
CA THR A 148 13.14 2.96 12.40
C THR A 148 14.65 2.88 12.59
N LEU A 149 15.13 3.29 13.77
CA LEU A 149 16.53 3.13 14.16
C LEU A 149 16.66 1.85 14.98
N ARG A 150 17.46 0.89 14.49
CA ARG A 150 17.75 -0.35 15.24
C ARG A 150 19.25 -0.60 15.23
N ARG A 151 19.86 -0.68 16.41
CA ARG A 151 21.32 -0.88 16.59
C ARG A 151 22.17 0.10 15.76
N GLY A 152 21.81 1.38 15.80
CA GLY A 152 22.50 2.44 15.03
C GLY A 152 22.29 2.41 13.51
N LYS A 153 21.61 1.38 12.96
CA LYS A 153 21.28 1.30 11.53
C LYS A 153 19.84 1.74 11.28
N ARG A 154 19.65 2.69 10.36
CA ARG A 154 18.34 3.15 9.91
C ARG A 154 17.73 2.14 8.95
N GLN A 155 16.64 1.51 9.35
CA GLN A 155 15.86 0.59 8.54
C GLN A 155 14.68 1.34 7.93
N ARG A 156 14.48 1.19 6.61
CA ARG A 156 13.45 1.93 5.85
C ARG A 156 12.37 0.98 5.36
N TYR A 157 11.13 1.43 5.40
CA TYR A 157 9.94 0.67 5.04
C TYR A 157 8.96 1.52 4.24
N TYR A 158 8.15 0.89 3.39
CA TYR A 158 6.91 1.45 2.84
C TYR A 158 5.73 0.80 3.58
N VAL A 159 4.88 1.60 4.22
CA VAL A 159 3.84 1.11 5.13
C VAL A 159 2.47 1.66 4.72
N SER A 160 1.43 0.81 4.65
CA SER A 160 0.06 1.28 4.37
C SER A 160 -0.36 2.36 5.38
N ASN A 161 -0.94 3.45 4.91
CA ASN A 161 -1.27 4.61 5.76
C ASN A 161 -2.22 4.26 6.91
N ARG A 162 -3.10 3.27 6.71
CA ARG A 162 -3.98 2.73 7.77
C ARG A 162 -3.24 2.13 8.97
N LEU A 163 -2.06 1.55 8.76
CA LEU A 163 -1.25 1.01 9.87
C LEU A 163 -0.57 2.12 10.68
N ILE A 164 -0.39 3.29 10.08
CA ILE A 164 0.22 4.45 10.73
C ILE A 164 -0.83 5.24 11.54
N SER A 165 -2.04 5.37 11.00
CA SER A 165 -3.09 6.25 11.54
C SER A 165 -4.24 5.52 12.25
N GLY A 166 -4.49 4.25 11.93
CA GLY A 166 -5.70 3.51 12.34
C GLY A 166 -5.47 2.30 13.24
N GLY A 167 -4.22 2.01 13.64
CA GLY A 167 -3.90 0.88 14.52
C GLY A 167 -3.58 -0.42 13.77
N VAL A 168 -3.79 -1.57 14.43
CA VAL A 168 -3.40 -2.88 13.91
C VAL A 168 -4.40 -3.37 12.87
N ASP A 169 -3.98 -3.46 11.61
CA ASP A 169 -4.74 -4.06 10.51
C ASP A 169 -3.97 -5.25 9.92
N PRO A 170 -4.48 -6.50 10.01
CA PRO A 170 -3.79 -7.67 9.47
C PRO A 170 -3.67 -7.69 7.94
N THR A 171 -4.36 -6.80 7.22
CA THR A 171 -4.27 -6.64 5.76
C THR A 171 -3.26 -5.59 5.34
N GLY A 172 -2.79 -4.75 6.27
CA GLY A 172 -1.86 -3.66 5.96
C GLY A 172 -0.49 -4.14 5.50
N TRP A 173 0.12 -3.39 4.59
CA TRP A 173 1.43 -3.69 4.03
C TRP A 173 2.56 -3.04 4.83
N ARG A 174 3.63 -3.80 5.09
CA ARG A 174 4.90 -3.30 5.64
C ARG A 174 6.06 -3.87 4.84
N LEU A 175 6.56 -3.09 3.88
CA LEU A 175 7.53 -3.52 2.88
C LEU A 175 8.92 -2.95 3.19
N PRO A 176 9.98 -3.77 3.32
CA PRO A 176 11.36 -3.30 3.38
C PRO A 176 11.71 -2.49 2.13
N ALA A 177 12.14 -1.25 2.30
CA ALA A 177 12.30 -0.31 1.19
C ALA A 177 13.34 -0.78 0.17
N ARG A 178 14.54 -1.21 0.62
CA ARG A 178 15.64 -1.60 -0.29
C ARG A 178 15.30 -2.82 -1.17
N PRO A 179 14.82 -3.96 -0.63
CA PRO A 179 14.40 -5.09 -1.46
C PRO A 179 13.27 -4.73 -2.42
N PHE A 180 12.30 -3.94 -1.97
CA PHE A 180 11.18 -3.52 -2.81
C PHE A 180 11.62 -2.59 -3.94
N GLU A 181 12.48 -1.62 -3.65
CA GLU A 181 13.10 -0.72 -4.63
C GLU A 181 13.86 -1.51 -5.69
N ALA A 182 14.73 -2.44 -5.27
CA ALA A 182 15.47 -3.30 -6.20
C ALA A 182 14.55 -4.18 -7.06
N ALA A 183 13.50 -4.75 -6.46
CA ALA A 183 12.48 -5.52 -7.15
C ALA A 183 11.76 -4.73 -8.26
N VAL A 184 11.34 -3.50 -7.95
CA VAL A 184 10.67 -2.60 -8.90
C VAL A 184 11.60 -2.27 -10.06
N VAL A 185 12.85 -1.88 -9.77
CA VAL A 185 13.82 -1.51 -10.82
C VAL A 185 14.13 -2.70 -11.72
N LYS A 186 14.35 -3.87 -11.14
CA LYS A 186 14.61 -5.09 -11.89
C LYS A 186 13.45 -5.43 -12.82
N ALA A 187 12.20 -5.36 -12.33
CA ALA A 187 11.02 -5.61 -13.16
C ALA A 187 10.92 -4.65 -14.35
N ILE A 188 11.33 -3.39 -14.18
CA ILE A 188 11.38 -2.41 -15.28
C ILE A 188 12.48 -2.78 -16.27
N ALA A 189 13.70 -3.06 -15.81
CA ALA A 189 14.83 -3.41 -16.66
C ALA A 189 14.57 -4.70 -17.47
N ASP A 190 14.03 -5.74 -16.82
CA ASP A 190 13.66 -7.01 -17.45
C ASP A 190 12.60 -6.79 -18.54
N HIS A 191 11.57 -5.99 -18.25
CA HIS A 191 10.50 -5.68 -19.20
C HIS A 191 11.01 -4.90 -20.41
N LEU A 192 11.78 -3.82 -20.18
CA LEU A 192 12.35 -3.02 -21.27
C LEU A 192 13.25 -3.86 -22.16
N SER A 193 14.09 -4.72 -21.57
CA SER A 193 14.94 -5.65 -22.31
C SER A 193 14.13 -6.66 -23.12
N ALA A 194 13.03 -7.19 -22.57
CA ALA A 194 12.15 -8.11 -23.28
C ALA A 194 11.43 -7.44 -24.45
N GLN A 195 10.93 -6.21 -24.30
CA GLN A 195 10.30 -5.46 -25.39
C GLN A 195 11.32 -5.12 -26.49
N ALA A 196 12.55 -4.78 -26.11
CA ALA A 196 13.64 -4.52 -27.05
C ALA A 196 14.00 -5.75 -27.89
N ARG A 197 14.12 -6.92 -27.26
CA ARG A 197 14.38 -8.19 -27.98
C ARG A 197 13.25 -8.62 -28.91
N ARG A 198 12.01 -8.21 -28.60
CA ARG A 198 10.83 -8.48 -29.43
C ARG A 198 10.57 -7.40 -30.49
N HIS A 199 11.43 -6.38 -30.58
CA HIS A 199 11.24 -5.20 -31.43
C HIS A 199 9.88 -4.49 -31.23
N ALA A 200 9.26 -4.64 -30.05
CA ALA A 200 7.95 -4.09 -29.70
C ALA A 200 8.08 -2.72 -29.01
N ILE A 201 8.95 -1.85 -29.54
CA ILE A 201 9.27 -0.54 -28.96
C ILE A 201 8.50 0.59 -29.65
N LEU A 202 8.35 0.52 -30.97
CA LEU A 202 7.72 1.56 -31.78
C LEU A 202 6.38 1.08 -32.33
N ASN A 203 5.46 2.02 -32.58
CA ASN A 203 4.21 1.75 -33.29
C ASN A 203 4.42 1.57 -34.81
N ASP A 204 5.58 2.00 -35.31
CA ASP A 204 5.93 2.05 -36.72
C ASP A 204 6.87 0.88 -37.09
N GLY A 205 6.68 0.30 -38.28
CA GLY A 205 7.40 -0.87 -38.78
C GLY A 205 8.74 -0.55 -39.45
N ASP A 206 9.22 0.70 -39.36
CA ASP A 206 10.50 1.12 -39.95
C ASP A 206 11.69 0.43 -39.25
N ILE A 207 12.39 -0.42 -40.00
CA ILE A 207 13.49 -1.26 -39.53
C ILE A 207 14.66 -0.42 -38.99
N THR A 208 14.99 0.70 -39.66
CA THR A 208 16.14 1.53 -39.26
C THR A 208 15.88 2.27 -37.93
N LYS A 209 14.65 2.76 -37.75
CA LYS A 209 14.21 3.36 -36.49
C LYS A 209 14.09 2.31 -35.38
N SER A 210 13.68 1.09 -35.73
CA SER A 210 13.56 -0.03 -34.79
C SER A 210 14.89 -0.43 -34.17
N GLU A 211 15.97 -0.49 -34.96
CA GLU A 211 17.31 -0.82 -34.44
C GLU A 211 17.85 0.26 -33.48
N ALA A 212 17.75 1.53 -33.88
CA ALA A 212 18.17 2.66 -33.03
C ALA A 212 17.36 2.71 -31.72
N ALA A 213 16.05 2.49 -31.78
CA ALA A 213 15.18 2.46 -30.62
C ALA A 213 15.51 1.26 -29.70
N THR A 214 15.79 0.09 -30.27
CA THR A 214 16.23 -1.11 -29.53
C THR A 214 17.50 -0.83 -28.73
N LYS A 215 18.50 -0.22 -29.37
CA LYS A 215 19.75 0.17 -28.70
C LYS A 215 19.54 1.18 -27.58
N ALA A 216 18.67 2.18 -27.79
CA ALA A 216 18.35 3.18 -26.77
C ALA A 216 17.63 2.57 -25.56
N VAL A 217 16.67 1.67 -25.77
CA VAL A 217 15.94 0.99 -24.69
C VAL A 217 16.83 0.02 -23.92
N LEU A 218 17.70 -0.73 -24.60
CA LEU A 218 18.67 -1.61 -23.93
C LEU A 218 19.69 -0.82 -23.09
N LYS A 219 20.13 0.34 -23.58
CA LYS A 219 20.98 1.26 -22.80
C LYS A 219 20.26 1.79 -21.56
N LEU A 220 18.97 2.11 -21.68
CA LEU A 220 18.17 2.51 -20.52
C LEU A 220 18.04 1.36 -19.50
N ALA A 221 17.76 0.13 -19.97
CA ALA A 221 17.64 -1.04 -19.12
C ALA A 221 18.94 -1.34 -18.34
N SER A 222 20.10 -1.26 -18.99
CA SER A 222 21.39 -1.46 -18.32
C SER A 222 21.76 -0.31 -17.35
N GLY A 223 21.35 0.93 -17.66
CA GLY A 223 21.45 2.05 -16.73
C GLY A 223 20.66 1.80 -15.46
N LEU A 224 19.43 1.28 -15.57
CA LEU A 224 18.60 0.95 -14.42
C LEU A 224 19.23 -0.10 -13.50
N GLU A 225 19.94 -1.09 -14.04
CA GLU A 225 20.66 -2.09 -13.23
C GLU A 225 21.82 -1.48 -12.43
N THR A 226 22.47 -0.44 -12.96
CA THR A 226 23.63 0.20 -12.33
C THR A 226 23.24 1.34 -11.37
N GLU A 227 22.34 2.22 -11.78
CA GLU A 227 21.91 3.39 -10.99
C GLU A 227 20.71 3.09 -10.06
N GLY A 228 20.05 1.96 -10.26
CA GLY A 228 18.97 1.49 -9.41
C GLY A 228 17.78 2.45 -9.39
N CYS A 229 17.21 2.69 -8.21
CA CYS A 229 16.03 3.55 -8.06
C CYS A 229 16.29 5.03 -8.37
N LYS A 230 17.55 5.49 -8.44
CA LYS A 230 17.83 6.90 -8.79
C LYS A 230 17.37 7.20 -10.21
N GLN A 231 17.67 6.32 -11.15
CA GLN A 231 17.25 6.42 -12.54
C GLN A 231 15.85 5.82 -12.76
N GLY A 232 15.48 4.76 -12.03
CA GLY A 232 14.18 4.10 -12.20
C GLY A 232 13.00 4.89 -11.66
N ALA A 233 13.15 5.56 -10.50
CA ALA A 233 12.01 6.22 -9.87
C ALA A 233 11.40 7.35 -10.70
N PRO A 234 12.15 8.25 -11.37
CA PRO A 234 11.57 9.26 -12.26
C PRO A 234 10.69 8.69 -13.38
N LEU A 235 11.00 7.50 -13.88
CA LEU A 235 10.25 6.83 -14.96
C LEU A 235 8.88 6.31 -14.49
N ILE A 236 8.66 6.17 -13.19
CA ILE A 236 7.46 5.53 -12.65
C ILE A 236 6.36 6.57 -12.45
N ARG A 237 5.20 6.33 -13.08
CA ARG A 237 3.98 7.10 -12.83
C ARG A 237 3.23 6.58 -11.62
N ALA A 238 3.01 5.27 -11.55
CA ALA A 238 2.29 4.62 -10.46
C ALA A 238 2.70 3.15 -10.31
N ILE A 239 2.57 2.62 -9.10
CA ILE A 239 2.76 1.22 -8.75
C ILE A 239 1.52 0.77 -7.98
N SER A 240 0.95 -0.35 -8.39
CA SER A 240 -0.06 -1.08 -7.60
C SER A 240 0.48 -2.43 -7.20
N ILE A 241 0.30 -2.79 -5.94
CA ILE A 241 0.75 -4.06 -5.37
C ILE A 241 -0.44 -4.82 -4.81
N ASN A 242 -0.44 -6.13 -5.01
CA ASN A 242 -1.28 -7.07 -4.28
C ASN A 242 -0.41 -8.29 -3.87
N LYS A 243 -1.01 -9.30 -3.23
CA LYS A 243 -0.26 -10.47 -2.70
C LYS A 243 0.54 -11.23 -3.75
N ASN A 244 0.11 -11.23 -5.01
CA ASN A 244 0.64 -12.10 -6.07
C ASN A 244 1.25 -11.32 -7.23
N GLN A 245 0.92 -10.04 -7.40
CA GLN A 245 1.27 -9.23 -8.55
C GLN A 245 1.72 -7.82 -8.16
N LEU A 246 2.67 -7.33 -8.94
CA LEU A 246 3.15 -5.97 -8.95
C LEU A 246 2.89 -5.39 -10.34
N ASN A 247 2.04 -4.37 -10.41
CA ASN A 247 1.82 -3.64 -11.65
C ASN A 247 2.51 -2.28 -11.58
N ILE A 248 3.33 -1.98 -12.58
CA ILE A 248 4.09 -0.74 -12.67
C ILE A 248 3.64 -0.04 -13.95
N ALA A 249 3.17 1.20 -13.79
CA ALA A 249 2.86 2.10 -14.89
C ALA A 249 4.02 3.09 -15.04
N LEU A 250 4.67 3.09 -16.20
CA LEU A 250 5.70 4.07 -16.53
C LEU A 250 5.08 5.36 -17.06
N ASP A 251 5.79 6.47 -16.87
CA ASP A 251 5.46 7.75 -17.47
C ASP A 251 6.04 7.82 -18.89
N ARG A 252 5.17 8.10 -19.86
CA ARG A 252 5.52 8.11 -21.27
C ARG A 252 6.56 9.19 -21.60
N GLN A 253 6.41 10.38 -21.04
CA GLN A 253 7.34 11.48 -21.31
C GLN A 253 8.69 11.25 -20.65
N ALA A 254 8.70 10.67 -19.45
CA ALA A 254 9.94 10.32 -18.76
C ALA A 254 10.74 9.24 -19.50
N VAL A 255 10.08 8.20 -20.00
CA VAL A 255 10.73 7.14 -20.81
C VAL A 255 11.24 7.73 -22.12
N ALA A 256 10.41 8.51 -22.83
CA ALA A 256 10.79 9.19 -24.07
C ALA A 256 12.04 10.06 -23.91
N GLY A 257 12.07 10.88 -22.86
CA GLY A 257 13.24 11.71 -22.52
C GLY A 257 14.47 10.90 -22.17
N ALA A 258 14.32 9.80 -21.44
CA ALA A 258 15.44 8.92 -21.05
C ALA A 258 16.04 8.14 -22.24
N THR A 259 15.22 7.81 -23.25
CA THR A 259 15.67 7.13 -24.48
C THR A 259 16.01 8.08 -25.62
N ASN A 260 15.72 9.38 -25.48
CA ASN A 260 15.76 10.37 -26.56
C ASN A 260 14.94 9.95 -27.80
N LEU A 261 13.75 9.39 -27.57
CA LEU A 261 12.82 8.93 -28.60
C LEU A 261 11.52 9.75 -28.54
N PRO A 262 10.82 9.98 -29.66
CA PRO A 262 9.54 10.68 -29.64
C PRO A 262 8.47 9.95 -28.82
N ALA A 263 7.84 10.62 -27.86
CA ALA A 263 6.84 10.02 -26.97
C ALA A 263 5.63 9.40 -27.70
N LEU A 264 5.28 9.92 -28.89
CA LEU A 264 4.15 9.44 -29.70
C LEU A 264 4.50 8.20 -30.53
N SER A 265 5.77 7.97 -30.85
CA SER A 265 6.19 6.79 -31.62
C SER A 265 6.33 5.54 -30.76
N LEU A 266 6.45 5.69 -29.44
CA LEU A 266 6.60 4.57 -28.51
C LEU A 266 5.30 3.74 -28.38
N HIS A 267 5.48 2.42 -28.39
CA HIS A 267 4.41 1.44 -28.28
C HIS A 267 3.87 1.34 -26.85
N GLU A 268 2.56 1.07 -26.71
CA GLU A 268 1.88 1.09 -25.42
C GLU A 268 2.39 0.02 -24.44
N SER A 269 2.85 -1.13 -24.97
CA SER A 269 3.37 -2.24 -24.16
C SER A 269 4.56 -1.85 -23.28
N LEU A 270 5.33 -0.82 -23.64
CA LEU A 270 6.46 -0.34 -22.85
C LEU A 270 6.04 0.23 -21.49
N PHE A 271 4.83 0.80 -21.40
CA PHE A 271 4.42 1.58 -20.23
C PHE A 271 3.65 0.79 -19.18
N LYS A 272 3.26 -0.46 -19.49
CA LYS A 272 2.47 -1.32 -18.62
C LYS A 272 3.25 -2.59 -18.32
N ILE A 273 3.73 -2.70 -17.09
CA ILE A 273 4.47 -3.86 -16.60
C ILE A 273 3.60 -4.56 -15.58
N SER A 274 3.43 -5.87 -15.74
CA SER A 274 2.82 -6.73 -14.73
C SER A 274 3.77 -7.89 -14.46
N THR A 275 4.19 -8.05 -13.20
CA THR A 275 5.09 -9.13 -12.79
C THR A 275 4.57 -9.82 -11.54
N SER A 276 4.79 -11.12 -11.45
CA SER A 276 4.46 -11.89 -10.25
C SER A 276 5.41 -11.54 -9.11
N ILE A 277 4.89 -11.38 -7.90
CA ILE A 277 5.69 -11.21 -6.69
C ILE A 277 5.28 -12.24 -5.64
N ALA A 278 6.24 -12.73 -4.86
CA ALA A 278 6.00 -13.55 -3.69
C ALA A 278 6.29 -12.72 -2.44
N CYS A 279 5.25 -12.38 -1.69
CA CYS A 279 5.38 -11.66 -0.43
C CYS A 279 5.24 -12.62 0.75
N LYS A 280 6.35 -13.12 1.31
CA LYS A 280 6.32 -14.01 2.47
C LYS A 280 6.27 -13.20 3.78
N ARG A 281 5.27 -13.46 4.62
CA ARG A 281 5.19 -12.89 5.98
C ARG A 281 6.22 -13.56 6.91
N ARG A 282 7.04 -12.76 7.60
CA ARG A 282 7.81 -13.19 8.78
C ARG A 282 7.39 -12.32 9.97
N GLY A 283 6.45 -12.80 10.77
CA GLY A 283 5.84 -12.00 11.85
C GLY A 283 5.03 -10.83 11.28
N VAL A 284 5.30 -9.61 11.77
CA VAL A 284 4.63 -8.37 11.32
C VAL A 284 5.23 -7.79 10.02
N GLU A 285 6.34 -8.37 9.52
CA GLU A 285 7.05 -7.87 8.33
C GLU A 285 6.76 -8.71 7.07
N MET A 286 6.55 -8.04 5.93
CA MET A 286 6.46 -8.68 4.61
C MET A 286 7.85 -8.71 3.97
N ARG A 287 8.33 -9.88 3.52
CA ARG A 287 9.52 -9.98 2.69
C ARG A 287 9.10 -10.15 1.23
N ILE A 288 9.45 -9.18 0.38
CA ILE A 288 9.17 -9.25 -1.05
C ILE A 288 10.31 -9.98 -1.75
N VAL A 289 9.97 -10.99 -2.55
CA VAL A 289 10.83 -11.56 -3.58
C VAL A 289 10.15 -11.27 -4.92
N ALA A 290 10.79 -10.47 -5.77
CA ALA A 290 10.27 -10.13 -7.09
C ALA A 290 11.12 -10.76 -8.20
N GLY A 291 10.45 -11.14 -9.28
CA GLY A 291 11.01 -11.82 -10.43
C GLY A 291 10.09 -12.95 -10.87
N GLU A 292 10.20 -13.35 -12.13
CA GLU A 292 9.60 -14.60 -12.61
C GLU A 292 9.96 -15.70 -11.62
N ARG A 293 8.92 -16.38 -11.11
CA ARG A 293 9.08 -17.55 -10.27
C ARG A 293 9.91 -18.54 -11.07
N ARG A 294 11.20 -18.64 -10.77
CA ARG A 294 11.89 -19.90 -11.04
C ARG A 294 11.19 -20.90 -10.13
N PRO A 295 10.61 -21.98 -10.68
CA PRO A 295 10.36 -23.19 -9.91
C PRO A 295 11.43 -23.36 -8.86
N GLU A 296 11.07 -23.24 -7.59
CA GLU A 296 11.95 -23.65 -6.50
C GLU A 296 11.25 -24.83 -5.85
N PRO A 297 11.53 -26.05 -6.34
CA PRO A 297 10.87 -27.23 -5.83
C PRO A 297 11.17 -27.39 -4.34
N ASP A 298 10.10 -27.49 -3.53
CA ASP A 298 10.25 -27.71 -2.10
C ASP A 298 10.74 -29.14 -1.89
N GLN A 299 12.03 -29.26 -1.58
CA GLN A 299 12.69 -30.55 -1.35
C GLN A 299 12.02 -31.37 -0.26
N THR A 300 11.34 -30.72 0.70
CA THR A 300 10.60 -31.40 1.77
C THR A 300 9.33 -32.03 1.22
N LEU A 301 8.58 -31.30 0.40
CA LEU A 301 7.37 -31.83 -0.25
C LEU A 301 7.70 -32.92 -1.26
N ILE A 302 8.76 -32.76 -2.05
CA ILE A 302 9.20 -33.79 -3.01
C ILE A 302 9.60 -35.08 -2.28
N ARG A 303 10.38 -34.98 -1.19
CA ARG A 303 10.75 -36.14 -0.38
C ARG A 303 9.53 -36.80 0.25
N ALA A 304 8.57 -36.01 0.74
CA ALA A 304 7.34 -36.55 1.30
C ALA A 304 6.47 -37.26 0.26
N LEU A 305 6.34 -36.71 -0.95
CA LEU A 305 5.60 -37.32 -2.04
C LEU A 305 6.26 -38.63 -2.49
N ARG A 306 7.59 -38.63 -2.64
CA ARG A 306 8.36 -39.86 -2.92
C ARG A 306 8.12 -40.92 -1.84
N ASN A 307 8.31 -40.55 -0.57
CA ASN A 307 8.08 -41.45 0.56
C ASN A 307 6.65 -41.98 0.60
N ALA A 308 5.65 -41.16 0.27
CA ALA A 308 4.25 -41.59 0.21
C ALA A 308 4.05 -42.75 -0.78
N HIS A 309 4.61 -42.62 -1.99
CA HIS A 309 4.55 -43.68 -3.00
C HIS A 309 5.38 -44.92 -2.61
N ASP A 310 6.60 -44.74 -2.12
CA ASP A 310 7.47 -45.85 -1.70
C ASP A 310 6.84 -46.65 -0.55
N TRP A 311 6.29 -45.96 0.45
CA TRP A 311 5.65 -46.58 1.61
C TRP A 311 4.32 -47.24 1.23
N ALA A 312 3.53 -46.63 0.33
CA ALA A 312 2.32 -47.25 -0.18
C ALA A 312 2.63 -48.54 -0.97
N ASN A 313 3.69 -48.55 -1.78
CA ASN A 313 4.12 -49.71 -2.54
C ASN A 313 4.64 -50.83 -1.62
N ALA A 314 5.40 -50.48 -0.57
CA ALA A 314 5.85 -51.44 0.43
C ALA A 314 4.67 -52.14 1.15
N LEU A 315 3.65 -51.38 1.56
CA LEU A 315 2.44 -51.96 2.15
C LEU A 315 1.67 -52.84 1.17
N LYS A 316 1.57 -52.43 -0.10
CA LYS A 316 0.92 -53.23 -1.17
C LYS A 316 1.68 -54.53 -1.45
N ALA A 317 3.00 -54.52 -1.31
CA ALA A 317 3.87 -55.70 -1.45
C ALA A 317 3.81 -56.64 -0.22
N GLY A 318 3.01 -56.30 0.80
CA GLY A 318 2.82 -57.13 1.99
C GLY A 318 3.76 -56.83 3.15
N GLU A 319 4.58 -55.77 3.10
CA GLU A 319 5.36 -55.35 4.26
C GLU A 319 4.42 -54.83 5.35
N PRO A 320 4.40 -55.41 6.57
CA PRO A 320 3.53 -54.93 7.63
C PRO A 320 3.96 -53.54 8.11
N LEU A 321 2.99 -52.67 8.41
CA LEU A 321 3.24 -51.27 8.78
C LEU A 321 4.25 -51.10 9.92
N ARG A 322 4.25 -52.02 10.90
CA ARG A 322 5.20 -52.02 12.01
C ARG A 322 6.65 -52.21 11.54
N GLN A 323 6.88 -53.13 10.60
CA GLN A 323 8.20 -53.42 10.05
C GLN A 323 8.69 -52.26 9.18
N LEU A 324 7.79 -51.70 8.36
CA LEU A 324 8.05 -50.47 7.61
C LEU A 324 8.45 -49.32 8.55
N ALA A 325 7.71 -49.11 9.63
CA ALA A 325 7.98 -48.07 10.63
C ALA A 325 9.35 -48.20 11.29
N GLN A 326 9.76 -49.42 11.63
CA GLN A 326 11.10 -49.72 12.16
C GLN A 326 12.19 -49.43 11.11
N ARG A 327 11.98 -49.89 9.87
CA ARG A 327 12.92 -49.72 8.76
C ARG A 327 13.19 -48.25 8.43
N VAL A 328 12.14 -47.43 8.35
CA VAL A 328 12.26 -46.00 8.01
C VAL A 328 12.41 -45.09 9.22
N ARG A 329 12.46 -45.65 10.44
CA ARG A 329 12.61 -44.94 11.73
C ARG A 329 11.60 -43.81 11.91
N HIS A 330 10.35 -44.06 11.55
CA HIS A 330 9.24 -43.12 11.73
C HIS A 330 8.07 -43.78 12.45
N SER A 331 7.25 -42.98 13.15
CA SER A 331 6.05 -43.52 13.80
C SER A 331 5.02 -44.00 12.78
N GLU A 332 4.27 -45.06 13.11
CA GLU A 332 3.18 -45.57 12.27
C GLU A 332 2.16 -44.45 11.94
N ARG A 333 1.90 -43.55 12.89
CA ARG A 333 1.01 -42.39 12.71
C ARG A 333 1.52 -41.42 11.65
N TYR A 334 2.82 -41.12 11.66
CA TYR A 334 3.44 -40.25 10.65
C TYR A 334 3.38 -40.90 9.27
N ILE A 335 3.71 -42.18 9.18
CA ILE A 335 3.67 -42.95 7.93
C ILE A 335 2.27 -42.95 7.32
N ARG A 336 1.22 -43.22 8.11
CA ARG A 336 -0.18 -43.17 7.64
C ARG A 336 -0.56 -41.80 7.07
N ARG A 337 -0.10 -40.71 7.69
CA ARG A 337 -0.39 -39.36 7.19
C ARG A 337 0.36 -39.03 5.91
N VAL A 338 1.63 -39.43 5.80
CA VAL A 338 2.40 -39.21 4.57
C VAL A 338 1.87 -40.07 3.42
N ILE A 339 1.47 -41.33 3.68
CA ILE A 339 0.86 -42.19 2.65
C ILE A 339 -0.39 -41.55 2.04
N SER A 340 -1.16 -40.76 2.81
CA SER A 340 -2.34 -40.07 2.25
C SER A 340 -2.02 -39.15 1.08
N LEU A 341 -0.77 -38.68 0.94
CA LEU A 341 -0.35 -37.82 -0.17
C LEU A 341 -0.45 -38.51 -1.54
N ILE A 342 -0.51 -39.85 -1.61
CA ILE A 342 -0.76 -40.56 -2.89
C ILE A 342 -2.13 -40.22 -3.50
N SER A 343 -3.07 -39.73 -2.67
CA SER A 343 -4.42 -39.36 -3.10
C SER A 343 -4.51 -37.94 -3.67
N LEU A 344 -3.42 -37.19 -3.66
CA LEU A 344 -3.37 -35.85 -4.25
C LEU A 344 -3.69 -35.90 -5.74
N SER A 345 -4.37 -34.87 -6.24
CA SER A 345 -4.68 -34.73 -7.67
C SER A 345 -3.39 -34.78 -8.50
N PRO A 346 -3.41 -35.36 -9.72
CA PRO A 346 -2.24 -35.37 -10.60
C PRO A 346 -1.68 -33.95 -10.81
N ARG A 347 -2.56 -32.95 -10.89
CA ARG A 347 -2.19 -31.54 -11.04
C ARG A 347 -1.44 -30.99 -9.82
N LEU A 348 -1.85 -31.35 -8.60
CA LEU A 348 -1.14 -31.00 -7.37
C LEU A 348 0.24 -31.68 -7.29
N GLN A 349 0.32 -32.94 -7.68
CA GLN A 349 1.58 -33.67 -7.70
C GLN A 349 2.56 -33.05 -8.70
N SER A 350 2.12 -32.76 -9.92
CA SER A 350 2.92 -32.02 -10.92
C SER A 350 3.33 -30.65 -10.39
N ALA A 351 2.42 -29.88 -9.78
CA ALA A 351 2.74 -28.57 -9.24
C ALA A 351 3.81 -28.62 -8.14
N ILE A 352 3.82 -29.67 -7.31
CA ILE A 352 4.86 -29.90 -6.28
C ILE A 352 6.21 -30.21 -6.92
N LEU A 353 6.24 -31.08 -7.94
CA LEU A 353 7.46 -31.47 -8.66
C LEU A 353 8.05 -30.29 -9.43
N ASP A 354 7.18 -29.53 -10.10
CA ASP A 354 7.53 -28.37 -10.92
C ASP A 354 7.77 -27.11 -10.09
N GLY A 355 7.71 -27.19 -8.76
CA GLY A 355 7.91 -26.02 -7.88
C GLY A 355 6.91 -24.88 -8.11
N THR A 356 5.75 -25.17 -8.72
CA THR A 356 4.67 -24.22 -9.06
C THR A 356 3.51 -24.24 -8.07
N GLN A 357 3.56 -25.09 -7.03
CA GLN A 357 2.54 -25.19 -5.99
C GLN A 357 2.28 -23.86 -5.25
N PRO A 358 1.08 -23.60 -4.71
CA PRO A 358 0.81 -22.35 -3.99
C PRO A 358 1.70 -22.17 -2.75
N THR A 359 2.05 -20.93 -2.41
CA THR A 359 3.06 -20.62 -1.38
C THR A 359 2.66 -21.03 0.04
N ASP A 360 1.37 -21.16 0.27
CA ASP A 360 0.81 -21.56 1.55
C ASP A 360 0.76 -23.09 1.70
N LEU A 361 1.00 -23.82 0.59
CA LEU A 361 1.05 -25.28 0.57
C LEU A 361 2.41 -25.77 1.05
N ASN A 362 2.42 -26.38 2.23
CA ASN A 362 3.61 -27.02 2.82
C ASN A 362 3.26 -28.42 3.36
N LEU A 363 4.29 -29.20 3.72
CA LEU A 363 4.07 -30.57 4.19
C LEU A 363 3.14 -30.64 5.41
N GLU A 364 3.25 -29.69 6.33
CA GLU A 364 2.45 -29.64 7.55
C GLU A 364 0.96 -29.43 7.23
N THR A 365 0.64 -28.56 6.26
CA THR A 365 -0.75 -28.34 5.79
C THR A 365 -1.37 -29.60 5.19
N LEU A 366 -0.61 -30.35 4.38
CA LEU A 366 -1.08 -31.58 3.74
C LEU A 366 -1.24 -32.75 4.72
N VAL A 367 -0.32 -32.89 5.68
CA VAL A 367 -0.27 -34.01 6.63
C VAL A 367 -1.23 -33.83 7.81
N ARG A 368 -1.66 -32.58 8.11
CA ARG A 368 -2.64 -32.29 9.17
C ARG A 368 -4.08 -32.29 8.69
N GLY A 369 -4.33 -31.91 7.43
CA GLY A 369 -5.67 -31.88 6.85
C GLY A 369 -6.18 -33.26 6.44
N ALA A 370 -7.50 -33.42 6.36
CA ALA A 370 -8.09 -34.52 5.63
C ALA A 370 -8.09 -34.15 4.14
N ILE A 371 -7.43 -34.95 3.29
CA ILE A 371 -7.39 -34.73 1.85
C ILE A 371 -8.71 -35.27 1.27
N PRO A 372 -9.59 -34.43 0.68
CA PRO A 372 -10.82 -34.89 0.04
C PRO A 372 -10.50 -35.83 -1.12
N LEU A 373 -11.31 -36.86 -1.38
CA LEU A 373 -11.06 -37.77 -2.52
C LEU A 373 -11.33 -37.12 -3.89
N ASP A 374 -12.19 -36.08 -3.95
CA ASP A 374 -12.49 -35.35 -5.18
C ASP A 374 -11.34 -34.40 -5.54
N TRP A 375 -10.66 -34.69 -6.65
CA TRP A 375 -9.56 -33.87 -7.18
C TRP A 375 -9.95 -32.44 -7.53
N THR A 376 -11.18 -32.20 -7.99
CA THR A 376 -11.65 -30.84 -8.28
C THR A 376 -11.77 -30.02 -7.00
N HIS A 377 -12.25 -30.67 -5.93
CA HIS A 377 -12.29 -30.06 -4.60
C HIS A 377 -10.89 -29.84 -4.05
N GLN A 378 -9.97 -30.79 -4.22
CA GLN A 378 -8.57 -30.61 -3.82
C GLN A 378 -7.93 -29.40 -4.53
N ASP A 379 -8.08 -29.27 -5.84
CA ASP A 379 -7.50 -28.18 -6.62
C ASP A 379 -8.02 -26.81 -6.14
N ARG A 380 -9.31 -26.69 -5.81
CA ARG A 380 -9.87 -25.47 -5.21
C ARG A 380 -9.34 -25.22 -3.80
N LEU A 381 -9.35 -26.25 -2.95
CA LEU A 381 -8.95 -26.16 -1.55
C LEU A 381 -7.49 -25.75 -1.40
N PHE A 382 -6.62 -26.28 -2.26
CA PHE A 382 -5.19 -26.03 -2.23
C PHE A 382 -4.74 -24.93 -3.19
N GLY A 383 -5.66 -24.22 -3.84
CA GLY A 383 -5.36 -22.98 -4.59
C GLY A 383 -4.77 -23.17 -5.99
N LEU A 384 -5.04 -24.30 -6.65
CA LEU A 384 -4.71 -24.55 -8.06
C LEU A 384 -5.86 -24.26 -9.03
N ALA A 385 -7.04 -23.87 -8.53
CA ALA A 385 -8.15 -23.47 -9.39
C ALA A 385 -7.83 -22.19 -10.18
N THR A 386 -8.01 -22.28 -11.49
CA THR A 386 -7.90 -21.19 -12.47
C THR A 386 -9.06 -20.21 -12.32
#